data_AF-A0A3N6AN07-F1
#
_entry.id   AF-A0A3N6AN07-F1
#
_cell.length_a   1.000
_cell.length_b   1.000
_cell.length_c   1.000
_cell.angle_alpha   90.00
_cell.angle_beta   90.00
_cell.angle_gamma   90.00
#
_symmetry.space_group_name_H-M   'P 1'
#
loop_
_entity.id
_entity.type
_entity.pdbx_description
1 polymer ?
#
loop_
_entity_poly.entity_id
_entity_poly.type
_entity_poly.pdbx_seq_one_letter_code
_entity_poly.pdbx_strand_id
1 'polypeptide(L)'
;CLDTNGFCDWLVFQQIIEHVDIVLFDLKHVDPAMHQKKTGVSNTMILENLARLSDTGKEIWVRIPVIPGFNDSIDFHIRTAEFLSNLPGTINRVDLLAYHNWCQDKYDWLGIDWKMKEIEATEPSFLEIPADVYREKGLTATVGGSGFESPEKTARKQ
;
A
#
# COMPACT_ATOMS: atom_id res chain seq x y z
N CYS A 1 -5.37 16.28 -3.34
CA CYS A 1 -4.77 15.00 -2.87
C CYS A 1 -5.64 14.43 -1.75
N LEU A 2 -5.96 13.13 -1.82
CA LEU A 2 -6.67 12.38 -0.77
C LEU A 2 -5.83 11.17 -0.36
N ASP A 3 -5.58 11.00 0.94
CA ASP A 3 -4.96 9.80 1.50
C ASP A 3 -6.01 8.98 2.25
N THR A 4 -6.19 7.72 1.85
CA THR A 4 -7.31 6.88 2.31
C THR A 4 -7.01 5.40 2.21
N ASN A 5 -7.66 4.61 3.06
CA ASN A 5 -7.70 3.15 2.96
C ASN A 5 -8.88 2.64 2.11
N GLY A 6 -9.73 3.54 1.58
CA GLY A 6 -10.87 3.19 0.74
C GLY A 6 -11.99 2.40 1.45
N PHE A 7 -12.02 2.35 2.78
CA PHE A 7 -13.06 1.63 3.53
C PHE A 7 -14.30 2.51 3.75
N CYS A 8 -15.08 2.72 2.69
CA CYS A 8 -16.33 3.47 2.72
C CYS A 8 -17.28 3.02 1.59
N ASP A 9 -18.55 3.44 1.69
CA ASP A 9 -19.51 3.22 0.60
C ASP A 9 -19.05 3.92 -0.68
N TRP A 10 -19.20 3.22 -1.82
CA TRP A 10 -18.74 3.73 -3.12
C TRP A 10 -19.39 5.06 -3.50
N LEU A 11 -20.68 5.29 -3.21
CA LEU A 11 -21.35 6.53 -3.61
C LEU A 11 -20.76 7.73 -2.85
N VAL A 12 -20.43 7.54 -1.57
CA VAL A 12 -19.73 8.55 -0.79
C VAL A 12 -18.32 8.75 -1.32
N PHE A 13 -17.61 7.66 -1.63
CA PHE A 13 -16.24 7.76 -2.15
C PHE A 13 -16.20 8.49 -3.49
N GLN A 14 -17.13 8.18 -4.39
CA GLN A 14 -17.24 8.76 -5.73
C GLN A 14 -17.41 10.28 -5.68
N GLN A 15 -18.27 10.79 -4.78
CA GLN A 15 -18.47 12.23 -4.60
C GLN A 15 -17.18 12.95 -4.17
N ILE A 16 -16.34 12.29 -3.36
CA ILE A 16 -15.08 12.88 -2.91
C ILE A 16 -14.05 12.88 -4.03
N ILE A 17 -13.89 11.76 -4.75
CA ILE A 17 -12.83 11.63 -5.78
C ILE A 17 -13.02 12.57 -6.97
N GLU A 18 -14.26 13.02 -7.25
CA GLU A 18 -14.52 14.03 -8.27
C GLU A 18 -13.73 15.33 -8.05
N HIS A 19 -13.51 15.70 -6.78
CA HIS A 19 -12.79 16.91 -6.36
C HIS A 19 -11.30 16.69 -6.05
N VAL A 20 -10.77 15.51 -6.37
CA VAL A 20 -9.40 15.12 -6.02
C VAL A 20 -8.59 14.86 -7.28
N ASP A 21 -7.38 15.41 -7.34
CA ASP A 21 -6.45 15.18 -8.46
C ASP A 21 -5.76 13.81 -8.37
N ILE A 22 -5.30 13.47 -7.16
CA ILE A 22 -4.52 12.27 -6.85
C ILE A 22 -5.04 11.58 -5.58
N VAL A 23 -5.16 10.25 -5.65
CA VAL A 23 -5.51 9.40 -4.51
C VAL A 23 -4.31 8.57 -4.09
N LEU A 24 -3.91 8.72 -2.83
CA LEU A 24 -2.98 7.85 -2.14
C LEU A 24 -3.80 6.75 -1.47
N PHE A 25 -3.69 5.52 -1.97
CA PHE A 25 -4.55 4.41 -1.59
C PHE A 25 -3.80 3.36 -0.78
N ASP A 26 -4.13 3.24 0.49
CA ASP A 26 -3.54 2.29 1.42
C ASP A 26 -3.99 0.84 1.13
N LEU A 27 -3.10 0.01 0.63
CA LEU A 27 -3.32 -1.42 0.44
C LEU A 27 -2.53 -2.24 1.46
N LYS A 28 -3.23 -2.75 2.47
CA LYS A 28 -2.60 -3.47 3.59
C LYS A 28 -2.40 -4.95 3.31
N HIS A 29 -3.39 -5.59 2.70
CA HIS A 29 -3.31 -7.00 2.31
C HIS A 29 -4.36 -7.33 1.24
N VAL A 30 -4.08 -8.25 0.32
CA VAL A 30 -5.04 -8.72 -0.70
C VAL A 30 -5.88 -9.92 -0.24
N ASP A 31 -5.33 -10.78 0.62
CA ASP A 31 -6.09 -11.85 1.30
C ASP A 31 -7.06 -11.27 2.37
N PRO A 32 -8.38 -11.53 2.27
CA PRO A 32 -9.38 -11.03 3.22
C PRO A 32 -9.22 -11.55 4.65
N ALA A 33 -8.82 -12.81 4.82
CA ALA A 33 -8.67 -13.41 6.15
C ALA A 33 -7.47 -12.81 6.87
N MET A 34 -6.36 -12.61 6.17
CA MET A 34 -5.18 -11.92 6.73
C MET A 34 -5.48 -10.46 7.05
N HIS A 35 -6.20 -9.76 6.16
CA HIS A 35 -6.61 -8.38 6.39
C HIS A 35 -7.50 -8.26 7.64
N GLN A 36 -8.54 -9.09 7.74
CA GLN A 36 -9.45 -9.09 8.89
C GLN A 36 -8.74 -9.45 10.19
N LYS A 37 -7.83 -10.44 10.17
CA LYS A 37 -7.05 -10.84 11.34
C LYS A 37 -6.22 -9.70 11.92
N LYS A 38 -5.70 -8.79 11.10
CA LYS A 38 -4.81 -7.70 11.54
C LYS A 38 -5.49 -6.35 11.71
N THR A 39 -6.54 -6.07 10.96
CA THR A 39 -7.23 -4.76 10.97
C THR A 39 -8.61 -4.80 11.63
N GLY A 40 -9.18 -5.98 11.83
CA GLY A 40 -10.53 -6.17 12.35
C GLY A 40 -11.64 -6.14 11.28
N VAL A 41 -11.32 -5.80 10.03
CA VAL A 41 -12.32 -5.68 8.93
C VAL A 41 -11.87 -6.42 7.66
N SER A 42 -12.83 -6.91 6.88
CA SER A 42 -12.56 -7.49 5.56
C SER A 42 -12.09 -6.40 4.58
N ASN A 43 -11.23 -6.77 3.64
CA ASN A 43 -10.79 -5.90 2.55
C ASN A 43 -11.69 -5.95 1.31
N THR A 44 -12.76 -6.76 1.28
CA THR A 44 -13.60 -6.94 0.06
C THR A 44 -14.06 -5.60 -0.51
N MET A 45 -14.68 -4.75 0.31
CA MET A 45 -15.11 -3.40 -0.09
C MET A 45 -13.94 -2.50 -0.51
N ILE A 46 -12.80 -2.62 0.17
CA ILE A 46 -11.59 -1.83 -0.12
C ILE A 46 -11.06 -2.18 -1.51
N LEU A 47 -10.95 -3.47 -1.83
CA LEU A 47 -10.48 -3.95 -3.13
C LEU A 47 -11.48 -3.64 -4.24
N GLU A 48 -12.79 -3.74 -3.99
CA GLU A 48 -13.83 -3.32 -4.93
C GLU A 48 -13.75 -1.82 -5.22
N ASN A 49 -13.55 -0.99 -4.19
CA ASN A 49 -13.38 0.45 -4.35
C ASN A 49 -12.10 0.79 -5.10
N LEU A 50 -10.99 0.08 -4.86
CA LEU A 50 -9.75 0.28 -5.62
C LEU A 50 -9.94 -0.10 -7.10
N ALA A 51 -10.65 -1.20 -7.39
CA ALA A 51 -10.95 -1.60 -8.75
C ALA A 51 -11.80 -0.55 -9.47
N ARG A 52 -12.87 -0.07 -8.84
CA ARG A 52 -13.71 1.00 -9.41
C ARG A 52 -12.94 2.30 -9.57
N LEU A 53 -12.12 2.68 -8.59
CA LEU A 53 -11.28 3.86 -8.64
C LEU A 53 -10.29 3.79 -9.81
N SER A 54 -9.66 2.64 -10.05
CA SER A 54 -8.73 2.45 -11.16
C SER A 54 -9.35 2.75 -12.53
N ASP A 55 -10.66 2.49 -12.68
CA ASP A 55 -11.42 2.70 -13.92
C ASP A 55 -11.84 4.17 -14.14
N THR A 56 -11.66 5.04 -13.13
CA THR A 56 -12.07 6.47 -13.23
C THR A 56 -11.07 7.34 -13.98
N GLY A 57 -9.86 6.84 -14.25
CA GLY A 57 -8.76 7.62 -14.84
C GLY A 57 -8.11 8.62 -13.89
N LYS A 58 -8.43 8.60 -12.59
CA LYS A 58 -7.75 9.39 -11.56
C LYS A 58 -6.32 8.91 -11.37
N GLU A 59 -5.43 9.82 -10.95
CA GLU A 59 -4.08 9.44 -10.58
C GLU A 59 -4.10 8.69 -9.25
N ILE A 60 -3.57 7.46 -9.23
CA ILE A 60 -3.59 6.57 -8.07
C ILE A 60 -2.19 6.11 -7.72
N TRP A 61 -1.78 6.38 -6.49
CA TRP A 61 -0.57 5.83 -5.90
C TRP A 61 -0.99 4.83 -4.82
N VAL A 62 -0.77 3.55 -5.08
CA VAL A 62 -1.02 2.50 -4.09
C VAL A 62 0.12 2.51 -3.08
N ARG A 63 -0.21 2.59 -1.80
CA ARG A 63 0.76 2.63 -0.70
C ARG A 63 0.67 1.34 0.10
N ILE A 64 1.80 0.68 0.29
CA ILE A 64 1.90 -0.60 0.99
C ILE A 64 2.87 -0.44 2.15
N PRO A 65 2.37 -0.19 3.38
CA PRO A 65 3.17 -0.36 4.59
C PRO A 65 3.59 -1.83 4.73
N VAL A 66 4.88 -2.11 4.58
CA VAL A 66 5.44 -3.46 4.68
C VAL A 66 5.79 -3.72 6.14
N ILE A 67 5.05 -4.63 6.77
CA ILE A 67 5.10 -4.95 8.19
C ILE A 67 5.63 -6.39 8.35
N PRO A 68 6.71 -6.58 9.13
CA PRO A 68 7.27 -7.90 9.41
C PRO A 68 6.24 -8.90 9.94
N GLY A 69 6.20 -10.10 9.37
CA GLY A 69 5.29 -11.17 9.73
C GLY A 69 3.81 -10.92 9.38
N PHE A 70 3.53 -9.97 8.50
CA PHE A 70 2.18 -9.70 7.99
C PHE A 70 2.12 -9.72 6.47
N ASN A 71 2.86 -8.82 5.82
CA ASN A 71 2.82 -8.60 4.38
C ASN A 71 4.22 -8.32 3.81
N ASP A 72 5.23 -8.95 4.40
CA ASP A 72 6.66 -8.83 4.10
C ASP A 72 7.22 -9.99 3.25
N SER A 73 6.38 -10.97 2.90
CA SER A 73 6.81 -12.10 2.08
C SER A 73 6.80 -11.78 0.59
N ILE A 74 7.75 -12.33 -0.16
CA ILE A 74 7.78 -12.19 -1.63
C ILE A 74 6.50 -12.73 -2.28
N ASP A 75 5.93 -13.82 -1.76
CA ASP A 75 4.66 -14.37 -2.23
C ASP A 75 3.50 -13.37 -2.10
N PHE A 76 3.44 -12.61 -0.99
CA PHE A 76 2.46 -11.54 -0.83
C PHE A 76 2.62 -10.49 -1.94
N HIS A 77 3.85 -10.06 -2.23
CA HIS A 77 4.12 -9.05 -3.25
C HIS A 77 3.81 -9.56 -4.67
N ILE A 78 4.10 -10.83 -4.98
CA ILE A 78 3.74 -11.44 -6.27
C ILE A 78 2.23 -11.42 -6.47
N ARG A 79 1.46 -11.90 -5.49
CA ARG A 79 -0.02 -11.91 -5.56
C ARG A 79 -0.60 -10.50 -5.63
N THR A 80 0.00 -9.55 -4.92
CA THR A 80 -0.44 -8.16 -4.93
C THR A 80 -0.14 -7.50 -6.27
N ALA A 81 1.04 -7.71 -6.85
CA ALA A 81 1.40 -7.21 -8.17
C ALA A 81 0.48 -7.78 -9.25
N GLU A 82 0.17 -9.09 -9.17
CA GLU A 82 -0.80 -9.73 -10.06
C GLU A 82 -2.19 -9.11 -9.94
N PHE A 83 -2.70 -8.93 -8.71
CA PHE A 83 -3.98 -8.26 -8.46
C PHE A 83 -4.01 -6.85 -9.07
N LEU A 84 -2.98 -6.03 -8.80
CA LEU A 84 -2.90 -4.66 -9.31
C LEU A 84 -2.81 -4.60 -10.84
N SER A 85 -2.06 -5.53 -11.46
CA SER A 85 -1.93 -5.61 -12.92
C SER A 85 -3.21 -6.06 -13.63
N ASN A 86 -4.13 -6.71 -12.91
CA ASN A 86 -5.40 -7.21 -13.43
C ASN A 86 -6.59 -6.28 -13.14
N LEU A 87 -6.34 -5.10 -12.55
CA LEU A 87 -7.38 -4.10 -12.36
C LEU A 87 -7.90 -3.57 -13.72
N PRO A 88 -9.17 -3.13 -13.80
CA PRO A 88 -9.75 -2.69 -15.07
C PRO A 88 -9.08 -1.43 -15.63
N GLY A 89 -8.56 -0.56 -14.76
CA GLY A 89 -7.87 0.66 -15.17
C GLY A 89 -6.42 0.72 -14.69
N THR A 90 -5.90 1.93 -14.51
CA THR A 90 -4.46 2.15 -14.31
C THR A 90 -4.09 2.46 -12.87
N ILE A 91 -2.97 1.91 -12.40
CA ILE A 91 -2.27 2.33 -11.18
C ILE A 91 -1.00 3.05 -11.61
N ASN A 92 -0.84 4.31 -11.22
CA ASN A 92 0.28 5.13 -11.66
C ASN A 92 1.57 4.79 -10.93
N ARG A 93 1.45 4.36 -9.66
CA ARG A 93 2.61 4.15 -8.79
C ARG A 93 2.27 3.22 -7.63
N VAL A 94 3.23 2.39 -7.22
CA VAL A 94 3.20 1.57 -6.00
C VAL A 94 4.34 1.98 -5.09
N ASP A 95 4.01 2.43 -3.88
CA ASP A 95 4.96 2.89 -2.87
C ASP A 95 5.06 1.87 -1.74
N LEU A 96 6.21 1.24 -1.62
CA LEU A 96 6.51 0.35 -0.50
C LEU A 96 7.09 1.18 0.65
N LEU A 97 6.39 1.16 1.79
CA LEU A 97 6.74 1.95 2.96
C LEU A 97 7.34 1.03 4.02
N ALA A 98 8.60 1.29 4.39
CA ALA A 98 9.26 0.55 5.45
C ALA A 98 8.58 0.80 6.80
N TYR A 99 8.37 -0.28 7.55
CA TYR A 99 7.80 -0.19 8.90
C TYR A 99 8.72 0.59 9.84
N HIS A 100 8.12 1.46 10.66
CA HIS A 100 8.79 2.18 11.74
C HIS A 100 7.95 2.07 13.03
N ASN A 101 8.62 2.03 14.18
CA ASN A 101 8.02 1.86 15.50
C ASN A 101 7.65 3.19 16.19
N TRP A 102 7.56 4.30 15.45
CA TRP A 102 7.35 5.65 16.01
C TRP A 102 6.03 5.87 16.75
N CYS A 103 5.08 4.92 16.67
CA CYS A 103 3.82 5.04 17.36
C CYS A 103 3.88 4.64 18.83
N GLN A 104 4.98 4.05 19.31
CA GLN A 104 5.12 3.52 20.66
C GLN A 104 4.71 4.54 21.75
N ASP A 105 5.25 5.76 21.70
CA ASP A 105 4.94 6.81 22.67
C ASP A 105 3.43 7.15 22.70
N LYS A 106 2.74 7.08 21.56
CA LYS A 106 1.29 7.34 21.49
C LYS A 106 0.50 6.23 22.18
N TYR A 107 0.92 4.97 22.04
CA TYR A 107 0.30 3.85 22.75
C TYR A 107 0.51 3.98 24.26
N ASP A 108 1.71 4.37 24.68
CA ASP A 108 2.04 4.60 26.10
C ASP A 108 1.18 5.73 26.69
N TRP A 109 1.00 6.85 25.97
CA TRP A 109 0.12 7.95 26.42
C TRP A 109 -1.34 7.55 26.56
N LEU A 110 -1.81 6.62 25.73
CA LEU A 110 -3.17 6.10 25.78
C LEU A 110 -3.34 4.96 26.78
N GLY A 111 -2.25 4.48 27.41
CA GLY A 111 -2.26 3.33 28.30
C GLY A 111 -2.65 2.02 27.60
N ILE A 112 -2.41 1.92 26.29
CA ILE A 112 -2.74 0.75 25.47
C ILE A 112 -1.46 -0.06 25.24
N ASP A 113 -1.44 -1.35 25.61
CA ASP A 113 -0.30 -2.22 25.32
C ASP A 113 -0.13 -2.40 23.80
N TRP A 114 1.03 -1.96 23.31
CA TRP A 114 1.37 -2.08 21.90
C TRP A 114 2.05 -3.41 21.61
N LYS A 115 1.34 -4.29 20.92
CA LYS A 115 1.77 -5.67 20.63
C LYS A 115 3.00 -5.79 19.73
N MET A 116 3.45 -4.70 19.10
CA MET A 116 4.58 -4.70 18.16
C MET A 116 5.82 -3.97 18.71
N LYS A 117 5.87 -3.73 20.03
CA LYS A 117 6.98 -3.04 20.70
C LYS A 117 8.38 -3.64 20.48
N GLU A 118 8.44 -4.95 20.28
CA GLU A 118 9.70 -5.68 20.04
C GLU A 118 10.05 -5.78 18.55
N ILE A 119 9.21 -5.26 17.64
CA ILE A 119 9.48 -5.29 16.20
C ILE A 119 10.32 -4.07 15.85
N GLU A 120 11.53 -4.32 15.35
CA GLU A 120 12.44 -3.28 14.89
C GLU A 120 11.96 -2.62 13.58
N ALA A 121 12.40 -1.38 13.37
CA ALA A 121 12.16 -0.68 12.11
C ALA A 121 12.80 -1.44 10.94
N THR A 122 12.07 -1.53 9.83
CA THR A 122 12.59 -2.13 8.60
C THR A 122 13.51 -1.13 7.92
N GLU A 123 14.69 -1.58 7.48
CA GLU A 123 15.59 -0.76 6.68
C GLU A 123 15.01 -0.64 5.25
N PRO A 124 14.88 0.57 4.69
CA PRO A 124 14.23 0.77 3.40
C PRO A 124 14.82 -0.05 2.25
N SER A 125 16.14 -0.22 2.15
CA SER A 125 16.77 -0.95 1.04
C SER A 125 16.33 -2.42 0.95
N PHE A 126 15.88 -3.03 2.05
CA PHE A 126 15.27 -4.37 2.01
C PHE A 126 14.00 -4.45 1.17
N LEU A 127 13.32 -3.32 0.94
CA LEU A 127 12.12 -3.26 0.11
C LEU A 127 12.41 -3.15 -1.39
N GLU A 128 13.67 -3.03 -1.81
CA GLU A 128 13.98 -3.00 -3.26
C GLU A 128 13.68 -4.35 -3.93
N ILE A 129 13.94 -5.47 -3.23
CA ILE A 129 13.60 -6.81 -3.74
C ILE A 129 12.10 -6.96 -4.00
N PRO A 130 11.19 -6.68 -3.04
CA PRO A 130 9.77 -6.72 -3.33
C PRO A 130 9.32 -5.62 -4.29
N ALA A 131 9.98 -4.45 -4.35
CA ALA A 131 9.68 -3.43 -5.35
C ALA A 131 9.93 -3.93 -6.78
N ASP A 132 11.00 -4.68 -7.01
CA ASP A 132 11.31 -5.28 -8.31
C ASP A 132 10.20 -6.22 -8.80
N VAL A 133 9.49 -6.93 -7.91
CA VAL A 133 8.34 -7.77 -8.29
C VAL A 133 7.24 -6.96 -9.01
N TYR A 134 6.96 -5.74 -8.55
CA TYR A 134 5.99 -4.86 -9.19
C TYR A 134 6.54 -4.32 -10.52
N ARG A 135 7.83 -3.96 -10.56
CA ARG A 135 8.51 -3.47 -11.77
C ARG A 135 8.51 -4.51 -12.88
N GLU A 136 8.78 -5.77 -12.56
CA GLU A 136 8.71 -6.91 -13.49
C GLU A 136 7.31 -7.14 -14.06
N LYS A 137 6.26 -6.76 -13.33
CA LYS A 137 4.87 -6.78 -13.79
C LYS A 137 4.46 -5.53 -14.59
N GLY A 138 5.40 -4.63 -14.87
CA GLY A 138 5.16 -3.40 -15.62
C GLY A 138 4.57 -2.26 -14.80
N LEU A 139 4.52 -2.40 -13.47
CA LEU A 139 4.07 -1.34 -12.57
C LEU A 139 5.25 -0.44 -12.19
N THR A 140 4.99 0.85 -12.06
CA THR A 140 5.97 1.78 -11.47
C THR A 140 5.99 1.58 -9.96
N ALA A 141 7.14 1.22 -9.39
CA ALA A 141 7.26 0.99 -7.94
C ALA A 141 8.48 1.68 -7.32
N THR A 142 8.28 2.24 -6.13
CA THR A 142 9.31 2.94 -5.36
C THR A 142 9.37 2.46 -3.92
N VAL A 143 10.54 2.61 -3.30
CA VAL A 143 10.73 2.43 -1.86
C VAL A 143 10.73 3.80 -1.20
N GLY A 144 9.82 3.99 -0.25
CA GLY A 144 9.47 5.30 0.26
C GLY A 144 8.15 5.79 -0.34
N GLY A 145 7.73 6.99 0.05
CA GLY A 145 6.45 7.58 -0.35
C GLY A 145 6.42 9.08 -0.15
N SER A 146 7.58 9.74 -0.29
CA SER A 146 7.71 11.19 -0.23
C SER A 146 7.21 11.89 -1.50
N GLY A 147 7.08 11.14 -2.60
CA GLY A 147 6.71 11.64 -3.92
C GLY A 147 7.91 12.07 -4.77
N PHE A 148 9.09 12.18 -4.19
CA PHE A 148 10.33 12.59 -4.88
C PHE A 148 11.20 11.41 -5.34
N GLU A 149 10.80 10.19 -5.02
CA GLU A 149 11.49 8.98 -5.45
C GLU A 149 11.41 8.85 -6.97
N SER A 150 12.56 8.65 -7.62
CA SER A 150 12.62 8.35 -9.05
C SER A 150 12.40 6.85 -9.27
N PRO A 151 11.48 6.44 -10.16
CA PRO A 151 11.31 5.04 -10.55
C PRO A 151 12.55 4.39 -11.18
N GLU A 152 13.51 5.20 -11.63
CA GLU A 152 14.58 4.77 -12.54
C GLU A 152 15.92 4.37 -11.88
N LYS A 153 15.97 4.01 -10.59
CA LYS A 153 17.27 3.68 -9.96
C LYS A 153 17.80 2.25 -10.19
N THR A 154 17.11 1.40 -10.95
CA THR A 154 17.56 0.01 -11.19
C THR A 154 17.89 -0.29 -12.66
N ALA A 155 18.43 0.67 -13.41
CA ALA A 155 19.29 0.33 -14.54
C ALA A 155 20.70 0.07 -13.98
N ARG A 156 21.06 -1.22 -13.83
CA ARG A 156 22.41 -1.65 -13.45
C ARG A 156 23.43 -0.89 -14.30
N LYS A 157 24.34 -0.17 -13.63
CA LYS A 157 25.57 0.34 -14.23
C LYS A 157 26.38 -0.84 -14.76
N GLN A 158 26.62 -0.81 -16.08
CA GLN A 158 27.65 -1.50 -16.88
C GLN A 158 27.70 -3.03 -16.83
#